data_AF-A0A7V4EMC0-F1
#
_entry.id   AF-A0A7V4EMC0-F1
#
_cell.length_a   1.000
_cell.length_b   1.000
_cell.length_c   1.000
_cell.angle_alpha   90.00
_cell.angle_beta   90.00
_cell.angle_gamma   90.00
#
_symmetry.space_group_name_H-M   'P 1'
#
loop_
_entity.id
_entity.type
_entity.pdbx_description
1 polymer ?
#
loop_
_entity_poly.entity_id
_entity_poly.type
_entity_poly.pdbx_seq_one_letter_code
_entity_poly.pdbx_strand_id
1 'polypeptide(L)'
;DVMHENNIVPEFECFDTGIVRSVGLFEEKGMIKQPVHVSFVMGIASGMPADMDLLPILIRQLKPNSKFQTIVIGRKEIWDVHRRCAELGGNVRTGLEDTFYLPSGEKVDSNGPLVEALVKIVRETGREPATFQEAKQIILH
;
A
#
# COMPACT_ATOMS: atom_id res chain seq x y z
N ASP A 1 18.73 11.94 -3.48
CA ASP A 1 19.26 13.32 -3.41
C ASP A 1 18.17 14.36 -3.55
N VAL A 2 17.57 14.58 -4.72
CA VAL A 2 16.52 15.60 -4.93
C VAL A 2 15.39 15.56 -3.88
N MET A 3 14.81 14.39 -3.60
CA MET A 3 13.75 14.27 -2.60
C MET A 3 14.24 14.60 -1.19
N HIS A 4 15.47 14.18 -0.84
CA HIS A 4 16.05 14.46 0.47
C HIS A 4 16.33 15.95 0.67
N GLU A 5 16.87 16.62 -0.34
CA GLU A 5 17.12 18.07 -0.34
C GLU A 5 15.83 18.89 -0.19
N ASN A 6 14.69 18.35 -0.62
CA ASN A 6 13.38 19.00 -0.56
C ASN A 6 12.50 18.50 0.60
N ASN A 7 13.03 17.69 1.51
CA ASN A 7 12.28 17.08 2.62
C ASN A 7 11.05 16.27 2.17
N ILE A 8 11.15 15.58 1.05
CA ILE A 8 10.11 14.71 0.50
C ILE A 8 10.41 13.27 0.92
N VAL A 9 9.43 12.62 1.55
CA VAL A 9 9.50 11.19 1.88
C VAL A 9 9.13 10.37 0.65
N PRO A 10 10.00 9.47 0.17
CA PRO A 10 9.67 8.60 -0.94
C PRO A 10 8.70 7.47 -0.54
N GLU A 11 7.72 7.24 -1.40
CA GLU A 11 6.91 6.02 -1.44
C GLU A 11 7.48 5.11 -2.53
N PHE A 12 7.92 3.91 -2.16
CA PHE A 12 8.51 2.96 -3.11
C PHE A 12 7.45 2.03 -3.69
N GLU A 13 7.01 2.34 -4.91
CA GLU A 13 6.12 1.48 -5.69
C GLU A 13 6.85 0.23 -6.17
N CYS A 14 6.47 -0.92 -5.63
CA CYS A 14 7.07 -2.22 -5.89
C CYS A 14 6.09 -3.11 -6.65
N PHE A 15 6.34 -3.31 -7.94
CA PHE A 15 5.51 -4.12 -8.84
C PHE A 15 5.86 -5.61 -8.81
N ASP A 16 7.00 -5.99 -8.24
CA ASP A 16 7.40 -7.38 -8.05
C ASP A 16 8.28 -7.55 -6.79
N THR A 17 8.59 -8.80 -6.42
CA THR A 17 9.45 -9.11 -5.28
C THR A 17 10.89 -8.64 -5.44
N GLY A 18 11.38 -8.52 -6.68
CA GLY A 18 12.72 -8.01 -6.98
C GLY A 18 12.87 -6.53 -6.65
N ILE A 19 11.85 -5.73 -6.93
CA ILE A 19 11.82 -4.31 -6.57
C ILE A 19 11.77 -4.16 -5.04
N VAL A 20 10.94 -4.95 -4.33
CA VAL A 20 10.93 -4.94 -2.84
C VAL A 20 12.33 -5.22 -2.28
N ARG A 21 13.04 -6.21 -2.81
CA ARG A 21 14.42 -6.53 -2.40
C ARG A 21 15.40 -5.42 -2.74
N SER A 22 15.18 -4.71 -3.85
CA SER A 22 16.02 -3.60 -4.27
C SER A 22 15.90 -2.41 -3.30
N VAL A 23 14.72 -2.15 -2.74
CA VAL A 23 14.54 -1.15 -1.67
C VAL A 23 15.42 -1.47 -0.47
N GLY A 24 15.43 -2.73 -0.02
CA GLY A 24 16.31 -3.16 1.08
C GLY A 24 17.81 -3.02 0.76
N LEU A 25 18.21 -3.24 -0.50
CA LEU A 25 19.58 -2.99 -0.95
C LEU A 25 19.93 -1.50 -0.90
N PHE A 26 19.03 -0.62 -1.33
CA PHE A 26 19.26 0.83 -1.27
C PHE A 26 19.40 1.33 0.17
N GLU A 27 18.62 0.78 1.10
CA GLU A 27 18.78 1.07 2.52
C GLU A 27 20.14 0.60 3.04
N GLU A 28 20.57 -0.63 2.74
CA GLU A 28 21.89 -1.15 3.14
C GLU A 28 23.06 -0.31 2.60
N LYS A 29 22.88 0.33 1.45
CA LYS A 29 23.87 1.24 0.86
C LYS A 29 23.76 2.68 1.36
N GLY A 30 22.88 2.96 2.31
CA GLY A 30 22.70 4.29 2.90
C GLY A 30 22.06 5.30 1.96
N MET A 31 21.37 4.84 0.91
CA MET A 31 20.74 5.70 -0.10
C MET A 31 19.36 6.21 0.35
N ILE A 32 18.75 5.58 1.36
CA ILE A 32 17.40 5.88 1.87
C ILE A 32 17.47 6.04 3.38
N LYS A 33 16.64 6.94 3.94
CA LYS A 33 16.47 7.13 5.37
C LYS A 33 15.19 6.47 5.85
N GLN A 34 15.23 5.89 7.05
CA GLN A 34 14.05 5.34 7.73
C GLN A 34 13.15 6.48 8.27
N PRO A 35 11.82 6.27 8.41
CA PRO A 35 11.09 5.05 8.01
C PRO A 35 10.95 4.90 6.49
N VAL A 36 11.14 3.67 5.98
CA VAL A 36 10.92 3.34 4.56
C VAL A 36 9.45 2.99 4.34
N HIS A 37 8.84 3.56 3.30
CA HIS A 37 7.44 3.31 2.92
C HIS A 37 7.37 2.52 1.61
N VAL A 38 6.84 1.29 1.67
CA VAL A 38 6.75 0.39 0.51
C VAL A 38 5.31 0.17 0.09
N SER A 39 5.03 0.35 -1.18
CA SER A 39 3.71 0.09 -1.77
C SER A 39 3.79 -1.16 -2.63
N PHE A 40 3.12 -2.23 -2.23
CA PHE A 40 2.95 -3.41 -3.06
C PHE A 40 1.91 -3.10 -4.14
N VAL A 41 2.38 -2.90 -5.36
CA VAL A 41 1.52 -2.61 -6.52
C VAL A 41 1.17 -3.93 -7.19
N MET A 42 -0.11 -4.27 -7.16
CA MET A 42 -0.60 -5.61 -7.50
C MET A 42 -1.69 -5.54 -8.58
N GLY A 43 -1.77 -6.56 -9.44
CA GLY A 43 -2.86 -6.71 -10.43
C GLY A 43 -2.56 -6.13 -11.82
N ILE A 44 -1.35 -5.64 -12.07
CA ILE A 44 -0.90 -5.20 -13.39
C ILE A 44 -0.32 -6.40 -14.15
N ALA A 45 -0.62 -6.52 -15.45
CA ALA A 45 -0.26 -7.68 -16.27
C ALA A 45 1.23 -8.02 -16.35
N SER A 46 2.12 -7.04 -16.12
CA SER A 46 3.58 -7.22 -16.09
C SER A 46 4.17 -7.27 -14.67
N GLY A 47 3.33 -7.27 -13.63
CA GLY A 47 3.75 -7.26 -12.23
C GLY A 47 3.22 -8.47 -11.45
N MET A 48 3.25 -8.34 -10.13
CA MET A 48 2.69 -9.34 -9.22
C MET A 48 1.15 -9.36 -9.31
N PRO A 49 0.51 -10.54 -9.17
CA PRO A 49 -0.95 -10.64 -9.22
C PRO A 49 -1.58 -9.96 -7.99
N ALA A 50 -2.85 -9.57 -8.12
CA ALA A 50 -3.70 -9.21 -6.98
C ALA A 50 -4.04 -10.49 -6.19
N ASP A 51 -3.12 -10.90 -5.31
CA ASP A 51 -3.20 -12.12 -4.52
C ASP A 51 -2.86 -11.84 -3.06
N MET A 52 -3.84 -12.06 -2.18
CA MET A 52 -3.71 -11.83 -0.74
C MET A 52 -2.70 -12.77 -0.08
N ASP A 53 -2.48 -13.97 -0.63
CA ASP A 53 -1.55 -14.97 -0.09
C ASP A 53 -0.09 -14.61 -0.38
N LEU A 54 0.15 -13.65 -1.29
CA LEU A 54 1.46 -13.11 -1.57
C LEU A 54 1.94 -12.12 -0.50
N LEU A 55 1.03 -11.48 0.24
CA LEU A 55 1.37 -10.44 1.23
C LEU A 55 2.35 -10.92 2.32
N PRO A 56 2.16 -12.09 2.96
CA PRO A 56 3.12 -12.59 3.94
C PRO A 56 4.52 -12.86 3.34
N ILE A 57 4.60 -13.19 2.06
CA ILE A 57 5.89 -13.40 1.36
C ILE A 57 6.60 -12.07 1.16
N LEU A 58 5.87 -11.04 0.71
CA LEU A 58 6.38 -9.69 0.49
C LEU A 58 6.82 -9.02 1.79
N ILE A 59 6.02 -9.11 2.85
CA ILE A 59 6.32 -8.55 4.17
C ILE A 59 7.64 -9.13 4.72
N ARG A 60 7.90 -10.43 4.51
CA ARG A 60 9.17 -11.07 4.92
C ARG A 60 10.41 -10.52 4.20
N GLN A 61 10.24 -9.83 3.06
CA GLN A 61 11.36 -9.21 2.35
C GLN A 61 11.69 -7.80 2.86
N LEU A 62 10.78 -7.19 3.63
CA LEU A 62 10.98 -5.83 4.15
C LEU A 62 12.08 -5.81 5.22
N LYS A 63 12.80 -4.68 5.28
CA LYS A 63 13.72 -4.40 6.38
C LYS A 63 12.94 -4.01 7.64
N PRO A 64 13.50 -4.25 8.85
CA PRO A 64 12.87 -3.83 10.09
C PRO A 64 12.47 -2.35 10.06
N ASN A 65 11.35 -2.01 10.71
CA ASN A 65 10.79 -0.65 10.77
C ASN A 65 10.22 -0.09 9.45
N SER A 66 10.29 -0.83 8.34
CA SER A 66 9.58 -0.43 7.11
C SER A 66 8.07 -0.42 7.34
N LYS A 67 7.40 0.58 6.78
CA LYS A 67 5.94 0.62 6.64
C LYS A 67 5.58 0.05 5.27
N PHE A 68 4.41 -0.59 5.18
CA PHE A 68 3.95 -1.11 3.90
C PHE A 68 2.48 -0.80 3.67
N GLN A 69 2.09 -0.82 2.40
CA GLN A 69 0.72 -0.69 1.96
C GLN A 69 0.46 -1.49 0.68
N THR A 70 -0.81 -1.60 0.30
CA THR A 70 -1.22 -2.20 -0.97
C THR A 70 -1.88 -1.18 -1.88
N ILE A 71 -1.47 -1.18 -3.15
CA ILE A 71 -2.12 -0.51 -4.28
C ILE A 71 -2.54 -1.62 -5.23
N VAL A 72 -3.83 -1.77 -5.49
CA VAL A 72 -4.35 -2.99 -6.12
C VAL A 72 -5.26 -2.63 -7.28
N ILE A 73 -4.82 -2.97 -8.48
CA ILE A 73 -5.52 -2.70 -9.72
C ILE A 73 -6.41 -3.90 -10.03
N GLY A 74 -7.70 -3.65 -10.28
CA GLY A 74 -8.63 -4.74 -10.59
C GLY A 74 -10.09 -4.39 -10.31
N ARG A 75 -10.90 -5.43 -10.11
CA ARG A 75 -12.35 -5.31 -9.85
C ARG A 75 -12.71 -5.69 -8.41
N LYS A 76 -13.27 -6.88 -8.23
CA LYS A 76 -13.80 -7.35 -6.93
C LYS A 76 -12.69 -7.93 -6.07
N GLU A 77 -11.76 -8.63 -6.70
CA GLU A 77 -10.64 -9.34 -6.09
C GLU A 77 -9.73 -8.43 -5.24
N ILE A 78 -9.68 -7.14 -5.56
CA ILE A 78 -8.82 -6.17 -4.86
C ILE A 78 -9.23 -5.98 -3.40
N TRP A 79 -10.53 -6.14 -3.09
CA TRP A 79 -11.09 -5.82 -1.78
C TRP A 79 -10.63 -6.83 -0.72
N ASP A 80 -10.43 -8.10 -1.12
CA ASP A 80 -9.88 -9.14 -0.26
C ASP A 80 -8.39 -8.90 0.03
N VAL A 81 -7.64 -8.39 -0.95
CA VAL A 81 -6.23 -7.99 -0.77
C VAL A 81 -6.12 -6.82 0.22
N HIS A 82 -6.97 -5.79 0.10
CA HIS A 82 -7.00 -4.68 1.04
C HIS A 82 -7.36 -5.11 2.47
N ARG A 83 -8.38 -5.97 2.63
CA ARG A 83 -8.72 -6.54 3.94
C ARG A 83 -7.51 -7.26 4.53
N ARG A 84 -6.89 -8.14 3.76
CA ARG A 84 -5.74 -8.91 4.22
C ARG A 84 -4.56 -8.01 4.59
N CYS A 85 -4.29 -6.97 3.81
CA CYS A 85 -3.27 -5.97 4.15
C CYS A 85 -3.57 -5.30 5.50
N ALA A 86 -4.82 -4.89 5.72
CA ALA A 86 -5.23 -4.26 6.95
C ALA A 86 -5.10 -5.19 8.17
N GLU A 87 -5.48 -6.46 8.04
CA GLU A 87 -5.29 -7.51 9.06
C GLU A 87 -3.81 -7.74 9.42
N LEU A 88 -2.93 -7.64 8.42
CA LEU A 88 -1.48 -7.80 8.59
C LEU A 88 -0.78 -6.52 9.09
N GLY A 89 -1.55 -5.46 9.37
CA GLY A 89 -1.03 -4.19 9.91
C GLY A 89 -0.54 -3.18 8.87
N GLY A 90 -0.74 -3.43 7.56
CA GLY A 90 -0.34 -2.52 6.48
C GLY A 90 -1.35 -1.40 6.23
N ASN A 91 -0.96 -0.37 5.50
CA ASN A 91 -1.89 0.67 5.05
C ASN A 91 -2.56 0.26 3.72
N VAL A 92 -3.59 0.98 3.32
CA VAL A 92 -4.40 0.66 2.14
C VAL A 92 -4.66 1.91 1.32
N ARG A 93 -4.68 1.77 -0.01
CA ARG A 93 -5.00 2.82 -0.97
C ARG A 93 -6.16 2.39 -1.87
N THR A 94 -7.03 3.33 -2.21
CA THR A 94 -8.06 3.15 -3.24
C THR A 94 -8.30 4.46 -3.97
N GLY A 95 -8.89 4.37 -5.16
CA GLY A 95 -9.28 5.50 -5.98
C GLY A 95 -9.58 5.04 -7.40
N LEU A 96 -10.15 5.94 -8.21
CA LEU A 96 -10.46 5.72 -9.62
C LEU A 96 -9.22 5.44 -10.48
N GLU A 97 -8.03 5.73 -9.96
CA GLU A 97 -6.75 5.32 -10.56
C GLU A 97 -6.58 3.79 -10.54
N ASP A 98 -7.03 3.14 -9.47
CA ASP A 98 -6.75 1.72 -9.22
C ASP A 98 -7.98 0.84 -9.55
N THR A 99 -9.19 1.33 -9.29
CA THR A 99 -10.43 0.61 -9.60
C THR A 99 -11.63 1.53 -9.86
N PHE A 100 -12.60 1.02 -10.61
CA PHE A 100 -13.91 1.65 -10.77
C PHE A 100 -15.01 0.92 -10.00
N TYR A 101 -14.70 -0.18 -9.30
CA TYR A 101 -15.71 -1.15 -8.86
C TYR A 101 -15.77 -1.30 -7.35
N LEU A 102 -16.96 -1.12 -6.76
CA LEU A 102 -17.23 -1.43 -5.36
C LEU A 102 -17.14 -2.95 -5.07
N PRO A 103 -17.12 -3.38 -3.79
CA PRO A 103 -17.16 -4.81 -3.44
C PRO A 103 -18.38 -5.57 -4.02
N SER A 104 -19.48 -4.86 -4.26
CA SER A 104 -20.68 -5.37 -4.93
C SER A 104 -20.48 -5.63 -6.43
N GLY A 105 -19.42 -5.09 -7.04
CA GLY A 105 -19.19 -5.07 -8.48
C GLY A 105 -19.83 -3.88 -9.21
N GLU A 106 -20.53 -3.00 -8.50
CA GLU A 106 -21.09 -1.76 -9.06
C GLU A 106 -20.00 -0.75 -9.42
N LYS A 107 -20.18 -0.01 -10.53
CA LYS A 107 -19.26 1.04 -10.96
C LYS A 107 -19.52 2.36 -10.25
N VAL A 108 -18.48 3.15 -10.06
CA VAL A 108 -18.57 4.49 -9.46
C VAL A 108 -17.86 5.53 -10.31
N ASP A 109 -18.37 6.76 -10.24
CA ASP A 109 -17.86 7.91 -11.01
C ASP A 109 -17.04 8.90 -10.14
N SER A 110 -16.81 8.57 -8.87
CA SER A 110 -16.02 9.40 -7.95
C SER A 110 -15.25 8.55 -6.93
N ASN A 111 -14.22 9.13 -6.32
CA ASN A 111 -13.41 8.45 -5.30
C ASN A 111 -14.17 8.21 -3.97
N GLY A 112 -15.15 9.05 -3.64
CA GLY A 112 -15.84 9.02 -2.34
C GLY A 112 -16.40 7.64 -1.97
N PRO A 113 -17.22 7.01 -2.83
CA PRO A 113 -17.74 5.67 -2.58
C PRO A 113 -16.65 4.59 -2.37
N LEU A 114 -15.53 4.68 -3.09
CA LEU A 114 -14.40 3.75 -2.92
C LEU A 114 -13.76 3.92 -1.54
N VAL A 115 -13.53 5.17 -1.14
CA VAL A 115 -12.98 5.51 0.18
C VAL A 115 -13.91 5.03 1.28
N GLU A 116 -15.23 5.26 1.17
CA GLU A 116 -16.22 4.78 2.14
C GLU A 116 -16.22 3.25 2.29
N ALA A 117 -16.15 2.54 1.16
CA ALA A 117 -16.05 1.08 1.16
C ALA A 117 -14.75 0.59 1.83
N LEU A 118 -13.62 1.23 1.54
CA LEU A 118 -12.33 0.87 2.12
C LEU A 118 -12.28 1.18 3.63
N VAL A 119 -12.83 2.32 4.06
CA VAL A 119 -12.96 2.69 5.48
C VAL A 119 -13.76 1.64 6.26
N LYS A 120 -14.86 1.14 5.68
CA LYS A 120 -15.64 0.07 6.29
C LYS A 120 -14.80 -1.20 6.47
N ILE A 121 -14.05 -1.61 5.44
CA ILE A 121 -13.15 -2.77 5.51
C ILE A 121 -12.09 -2.59 6.61
N VAL A 122 -11.44 -1.43 6.69
CA VAL A 122 -10.45 -1.14 7.73
C VAL A 122 -11.05 -1.29 9.13
N ARG A 123 -12.25 -0.74 9.35
CA ARG A 123 -12.97 -0.86 10.64
C ARG A 123 -13.35 -2.30 10.98
N GLU A 124 -13.75 -3.10 10.00
CA GLU A 124 -14.04 -4.52 10.20
C GLU A 124 -12.83 -5.34 10.64
N THR A 125 -11.60 -4.88 10.35
CA THR A 125 -10.35 -5.50 10.86
C THR A 125 -9.95 -5.02 12.25
N GLY A 126 -10.79 -4.21 12.91
CA GLY A 126 -10.51 -3.66 14.25
C GLY A 126 -9.53 -2.48 14.25
N ARG A 127 -9.35 -1.81 13.10
CA ARG A 127 -8.47 -0.64 12.93
C ARG A 127 -9.29 0.61 12.61
N GLU A 128 -8.69 1.79 12.73
CA GLU A 128 -9.34 3.06 12.38
C GLU A 128 -8.49 3.82 11.34
N PRO A 129 -9.10 4.44 10.31
CA PRO A 129 -8.39 5.31 9.39
C PRO A 129 -7.73 6.48 10.12
N ALA A 130 -6.45 6.74 9.81
CA ALA A 130 -5.74 7.87 10.37
C ALA A 130 -6.32 9.20 9.88
N THR A 131 -6.44 10.16 10.80
CA THR A 131 -6.58 11.57 10.44
C THR A 131 -5.33 12.06 9.72
N PHE A 132 -5.43 13.21 9.04
CA PHE A 132 -4.28 13.84 8.40
C PHE A 132 -3.09 14.05 9.35
N GLN A 133 -3.35 14.45 10.61
CA GLN A 133 -2.29 14.70 11.59
C GLN A 133 -1.60 13.40 12.02
N GLU A 134 -2.36 12.33 12.24
CA GLU A 134 -1.82 11.01 12.56
C GLU A 134 -1.03 10.44 11.38
N ALA A 135 -1.57 10.53 10.15
CA ALA A 135 -0.87 10.10 8.95
C ALA A 135 0.47 10.83 8.78
N LYS A 136 0.49 12.15 9.02
CA LYS A 136 1.72 12.94 9.01
C LYS A 136 2.73 12.43 10.04
N GLN A 137 2.30 12.10 11.25
CA GLN A 137 3.18 11.52 12.27
C GLN A 137 3.71 10.14 11.85
N ILE A 138 2.84 9.26 11.34
CA ILE A 138 3.20 7.90 10.89
C ILE A 138 4.16 7.89 9.70
N ILE A 139 4.05 8.89 8.81
CA ILE A 139 4.87 8.97 7.60
C ILE A 139 6.24 9.59 7.90
N LEU A 140 6.28 10.60 8.78
CA LEU A 140 7.50 11.33 9.09
C LEU A 140 8.34 10.70 10.23
N HIS A 141 7.77 9.77 11.01
CA HIS A 141 8.38 9.17 12.20
C HIS A 141 8.18 7.65 12.25
#